data_AF-A0A7J8CKF2-F1
#
_entry.id   AF-A0A7J8CKF2-F1
#
_cell.length_a   1.000
_cell.length_b   1.000
_cell.length_c   1.000
_cell.angle_alpha   90.00
_cell.angle_beta   90.00
_cell.angle_gamma   90.00
#
_symmetry.space_group_name_H-M   'P 1'
#
loop_
_entity.id
_entity.type
_entity.pdbx_description
1 polymer ?
#
loop_
_entity_poly.entity_id
_entity_poly.type
_entity_poly.pdbx_seq_one_letter_code
_entity_poly.pdbx_strand_id
1 'polypeptide(L)'
;MPPKQAAEGTTAAEGNPAAPAAEKDPAAATTESKEQEDPIQTPEELAFHAPIYLGLTILAVIIFPPLGAPAAFFCYKTWRANKKSEWEQAYVNSSRTGWLDVLAILIGLGIIYYYILFA
;
A
#
# COMPACT_ATOMS: atom_id res chain seq x y z
N MET A 1 30.20 -45.74 -2.84
CA MET A 1 29.44 -46.98 -2.60
C MET A 1 28.93 -46.98 -1.16
N PRO A 2 27.61 -47.09 -0.95
CA PRO A 2 26.99 -47.22 0.37
C PRO A 2 26.82 -48.70 0.79
N PRO A 3 26.48 -48.96 2.05
CA PRO A 3 25.47 -49.98 2.39
C PRO A 3 24.31 -49.31 3.14
N LYS A 4 23.06 -49.31 2.66
CA LYS A 4 22.06 -50.39 2.46
C LYS A 4 21.06 -50.52 3.63
N GLN A 5 19.90 -49.89 3.41
CA GLN A 5 18.51 -50.13 3.85
C GLN A 5 18.12 -51.25 4.83
N ALA A 6 17.14 -50.91 5.69
CA ALA A 6 15.84 -51.58 5.89
C ALA A 6 14.83 -50.49 6.42
N ALA A 7 13.69 -50.14 5.79
CA ALA A 7 12.41 -50.87 5.62
C ALA A 7 11.73 -51.09 7.00
N GLU A 8 10.47 -50.80 7.36
CA GLU A 8 9.16 -50.45 6.76
C GLU A 8 8.36 -49.71 7.89
N GLY A 9 7.47 -48.75 7.66
CA GLY A 9 6.13 -48.88 7.09
C GLY A 9 5.06 -49.02 8.19
N THR A 10 4.09 -48.10 8.27
CA THR A 10 2.67 -48.33 8.65
C THR A 10 1.87 -47.02 8.51
N THR A 11 1.07 -46.96 7.45
CA THR A 11 -0.11 -46.10 7.29
C THR A 11 -1.28 -46.67 8.08
N ALA A 12 -2.09 -45.83 8.72
CA ALA A 12 -3.38 -46.21 9.25
C ALA A 12 -4.44 -45.17 8.84
N ALA A 13 -5.45 -45.63 8.10
CA ALA A 13 -6.67 -44.93 7.77
C ALA A 13 -7.88 -45.77 8.24
N GLU A 14 -8.95 -45.04 8.60
CA GLU A 14 -10.38 -45.40 8.60
C GLU A 14 -11.06 -46.24 9.70
N GLY A 15 -12.24 -45.72 10.11
CA GLY A 15 -13.39 -46.38 10.78
C GLY A 15 -13.48 -46.12 12.29
N ASN A 16 -14.57 -45.67 12.93
CA ASN A 16 -16.03 -45.65 12.70
C ASN A 16 -16.68 -44.95 13.96
N PRO A 17 -18.01 -44.92 14.26
CA PRO A 17 -19.26 -44.56 13.56
C PRO A 17 -20.11 -43.43 14.24
N ALA A 18 -21.22 -43.03 13.58
CA ALA A 18 -22.52 -42.56 14.12
C ALA A 18 -22.79 -41.06 14.41
N ALA A 19 -23.82 -40.51 13.72
CA ALA A 19 -24.55 -39.27 14.00
C ALA A 19 -25.74 -39.53 14.98
N PRO A 20 -26.38 -38.50 15.58
CA PRO A 20 -27.54 -37.89 14.91
C PRO A 20 -27.83 -36.38 15.20
N ALA A 21 -28.40 -35.74 14.17
CA ALA A 21 -29.52 -34.80 14.15
C ALA A 21 -29.54 -33.46 14.95
N ALA A 22 -29.58 -32.37 14.16
CA ALA A 22 -30.60 -31.32 14.11
C ALA A 22 -30.59 -30.17 15.15
N GLU A 23 -30.35 -28.95 14.65
CA GLU A 23 -31.25 -27.82 14.89
C GLU A 23 -31.22 -26.84 13.68
N LYS A 24 -32.42 -26.43 13.25
CA LYS A 24 -32.68 -25.52 12.11
C LYS A 24 -32.71 -24.08 12.60
N ASP A 25 -32.11 -23.17 11.82
CA ASP A 25 -32.50 -21.79 11.42
C ASP A 25 -33.09 -20.82 12.48
N PRO A 26 -32.76 -19.50 12.51
CA PRO A 26 -32.97 -18.64 11.34
C PRO A 26 -32.10 -17.36 11.20
N ALA A 27 -32.04 -16.87 9.96
CA ALA A 27 -32.09 -15.47 9.53
C ALA A 27 -31.23 -14.37 10.20
N ALA A 28 -30.52 -13.65 9.31
CA ALA A 28 -30.13 -12.23 9.37
C ALA A 28 -28.83 -11.85 10.08
N ALA A 29 -27.79 -11.63 9.29
CA ALA A 29 -26.94 -10.44 9.38
C ALA A 29 -26.20 -10.31 8.03
N THR A 30 -26.73 -9.49 7.12
CA THR A 30 -26.13 -8.20 6.74
C THR A 30 -24.65 -8.29 6.36
N THR A 31 -24.44 -8.12 5.06
CA THR A 31 -23.28 -7.50 4.39
C THR A 31 -22.36 -6.73 5.34
N GLU A 32 -21.34 -7.39 5.88
CA GLU A 32 -20.19 -6.68 6.44
C GLU A 32 -19.16 -6.53 5.33
N SER A 33 -19.08 -5.31 4.81
CA SER A 33 -17.91 -4.82 4.09
C SER A 33 -16.66 -5.25 4.84
N LYS A 34 -15.76 -5.96 4.16
CA LYS A 34 -14.40 -6.17 4.65
C LYS A 34 -13.76 -4.80 4.87
N GLU A 35 -13.86 -4.30 6.09
CA GLU A 35 -12.93 -3.31 6.59
C GLU A 35 -11.57 -3.97 6.47
N GLN A 36 -10.77 -3.41 5.57
CA GLN A 36 -9.42 -3.85 5.32
C GLN A 36 -8.66 -3.63 6.63
N GLU A 37 -8.56 -4.70 7.42
CA GLU A 37 -7.77 -4.78 8.64
C GLU A 37 -6.34 -4.40 8.25
N ASP A 38 -5.98 -3.14 8.46
CA ASP A 38 -4.62 -2.66 8.24
C ASP A 38 -3.75 -3.54 9.16
N PRO A 39 -2.80 -4.34 8.63
CA PRO A 39 -1.98 -5.22 9.45
C PRO A 39 -1.32 -4.35 10.52
N ILE A 40 -1.46 -4.75 11.79
CA ILE A 40 -0.92 -4.02 12.94
C ILE A 40 0.59 -3.85 12.72
N GLN A 41 0.96 -2.65 12.28
CA GLN A 41 2.32 -2.31 11.90
C GLN A 41 3.18 -2.35 13.17
N THR A 42 4.33 -3.01 13.12
CA THR A 42 5.23 -3.04 14.27
C THR A 42 5.75 -1.62 14.53
N PRO A 43 6.04 -1.24 15.79
CA PRO A 43 6.56 0.09 16.11
C PRO A 43 7.88 0.39 15.37
N GLU A 44 8.65 -0.64 15.01
CA GLU A 44 9.81 -0.53 14.13
C GLU A 44 9.43 -0.12 12.70
N GLU A 45 8.39 -0.72 12.10
CA GLU A 45 7.93 -0.37 10.75
C GLU A 45 7.30 1.03 10.68
N LEU A 46 6.64 1.48 11.75
CA LEU A 46 6.16 2.85 11.90
C LEU A 46 7.30 3.89 11.92
N ALA A 47 8.48 3.52 12.41
CA ALA A 47 9.65 4.40 12.41
C ALA A 47 10.27 4.55 11.00
N PHE A 48 10.04 3.60 10.09
CA PHE A 48 10.59 3.59 8.73
C PHE A 48 9.58 4.03 7.67
N HIS A 49 8.92 5.17 7.91
CA HIS A 49 7.92 5.70 6.99
C HIS A 49 8.53 6.73 6.02
N ALA A 50 8.28 6.57 4.72
CA ALA A 50 8.72 7.56 3.74
C ALA A 50 7.87 8.84 3.84
N PRO A 51 8.45 10.05 3.72
CA PRO A 51 7.69 11.30 3.78
C PRO A 51 6.57 11.34 2.74
N ILE A 52 5.37 11.76 3.16
CA ILE A 52 4.24 12.00 2.26
C ILE A 52 4.12 13.51 2.03
N TYR A 53 4.41 13.95 0.81
CA TYR A 53 4.44 15.36 0.43
C TYR A 53 3.07 15.96 0.10
N LEU A 54 1.97 15.44 0.64
CA LEU A 54 0.61 15.76 0.22
C LEU A 54 0.33 17.26 0.07
N GLY A 55 0.72 18.07 1.06
CA GLY A 55 0.54 19.53 1.00
C GLY A 55 1.34 20.20 -0.12
N LEU A 56 2.59 19.78 -0.31
CA LEU A 56 3.46 20.25 -1.39
C LEU A 56 2.91 19.84 -2.76
N THR A 57 2.39 18.61 -2.86
CA THR A 57 1.78 18.07 -4.07
C THR A 57 0.49 18.80 -4.45
N ILE A 58 -0.36 19.12 -3.48
CA ILE A 58 -1.56 19.95 -3.72
C ILE A 58 -1.14 21.31 -4.29
N LEU A 59 -0.14 21.94 -3.69
CA LEU A 59 0.39 23.22 -4.17
C LEU A 59 0.95 23.10 -5.60
N ALA A 60 1.72 22.05 -5.89
CA ALA A 60 2.26 21.78 -7.21
C ALA A 60 1.15 21.58 -8.28
N VAL A 61 0.07 20.87 -7.93
CA VAL A 61 -1.09 20.70 -8.83
C VAL A 61 -1.79 22.02 -9.11
N ILE A 62 -1.92 22.91 -8.12
CA ILE A 62 -2.54 24.23 -8.30
C ILE A 62 -1.66 25.14 -9.18
N ILE A 63 -0.36 25.18 -8.89
CA ILE A 63 0.58 26.09 -9.55
C ILE A 63 0.93 25.64 -10.97
N PHE A 64 1.14 24.34 -11.19
CA PHE A 64 1.48 23.79 -12.49
C PHE A 64 0.90 22.38 -12.68
N PRO A 65 -0.41 22.28 -13.00
CA PRO A 65 -1.11 21.00 -13.14
C PRO A 65 -0.43 19.94 -14.02
N PRO A 66 0.20 20.29 -15.16
CA PRO A 66 0.83 19.30 -16.04
C PRO A 66 1.90 18.43 -15.35
N LEU A 67 2.65 19.00 -14.40
CA LEU A 67 3.69 18.28 -13.67
C LEU A 67 3.25 17.89 -12.25
N GLY A 68 2.32 18.64 -11.65
CA GLY A 68 1.73 18.29 -10.35
C GLY A 68 0.86 17.04 -10.38
N ALA A 69 0.15 16.75 -11.47
CA ALA A 69 -0.70 15.54 -11.56
C ALA A 69 0.11 14.22 -11.51
N PRO A 70 1.22 14.06 -12.27
CA PRO A 70 2.14 12.94 -12.07
C PRO A 70 2.69 12.86 -10.63
N ALA A 71 3.00 13.99 -10.00
CA ALA A 71 3.46 14.01 -8.62
C ALA A 71 2.37 13.50 -7.64
N ALA A 72 1.12 13.89 -7.84
CA ALA A 72 -0.04 13.36 -7.10
C ALA A 72 -0.18 11.84 -7.22
N PHE A 73 0.08 11.28 -8.40
CA PHE A 73 0.07 9.84 -8.59
C PHE A 73 1.18 9.13 -7.79
N PHE A 74 2.40 9.67 -7.78
CA PHE A 74 3.48 9.11 -6.97
C PHE A 74 3.27 9.31 -5.46
N CYS A 75 2.67 10.43 -5.07
CA CYS A 75 2.28 10.71 -3.68
C CYS A 75 1.28 9.64 -3.18
N TYR A 76 0.28 9.32 -4.00
CA TYR A 76 -0.66 8.24 -3.73
C TYR A 76 0.02 6.87 -3.62
N LYS A 77 0.95 6.56 -4.53
CA LYS A 77 1.74 5.32 -4.45
C LYS A 77 2.60 5.24 -3.19
N THR A 78 3.15 6.37 -2.75
CA THR A 78 3.92 6.47 -1.50
C THR A 78 3.04 6.14 -0.31
N TRP A 79 1.85 6.73 -0.22
CA TRP A 79 0.89 6.42 0.85
C TRP A 79 0.49 4.94 0.88
N ARG A 80 0.21 4.35 -0.30
CA ARG A 80 -0.11 2.92 -0.39
C ARG A 80 1.05 2.00 0.00
N ALA A 81 2.28 2.33 -0.40
CA ALA A 81 3.46 1.53 -0.07
C ALA A 81 3.79 1.61 1.42
N ASN A 82 3.65 2.79 2.03
CA ASN A 82 3.80 2.97 3.47
C ASN A 82 2.82 2.13 4.28
N LYS A 83 1.55 2.05 3.86
CA LYS A 83 0.54 1.19 4.50
C LYS A 83 0.84 -0.31 4.43
N LYS A 84 1.65 -0.73 3.45
CA LYS A 84 2.04 -2.13 3.24
C LYS A 84 3.42 -2.44 3.83
N SER A 85 4.03 -1.50 4.54
CA SER A 85 5.43 -1.60 5.01
C SER A 85 6.45 -1.87 3.88
N GLU A 86 6.14 -1.47 2.64
CA GLU A 86 7.03 -1.58 1.47
C GLU A 86 7.97 -0.36 1.40
N TRP A 87 8.86 -0.24 2.38
CA TRP A 87 9.68 0.96 2.62
C TRP A 87 10.56 1.37 1.42
N GLU A 88 11.19 0.43 0.71
CA GLU A 88 12.02 0.74 -0.46
C GLU A 88 11.21 1.43 -1.57
N GLN A 89 10.02 0.88 -1.87
CA GLN A 89 9.13 1.47 -2.87
C GLN A 89 8.56 2.80 -2.38
N ALA A 90 8.25 2.92 -1.10
CA ALA A 90 7.77 4.15 -0.51
C ALA A 90 8.79 5.28 -0.65
N TYR A 91 10.08 5.05 -0.35
CA TYR A 91 11.13 6.06 -0.50
C TYR A 91 11.40 6.43 -1.96
N VAL A 92 11.38 5.46 -2.88
CA VAL A 92 11.54 5.74 -4.32
C VAL A 92 10.40 6.61 -4.84
N ASN A 93 9.16 6.29 -4.48
CA ASN A 93 7.99 7.07 -4.90
C ASN A 93 7.92 8.44 -4.20
N SER A 94 8.30 8.51 -2.92
CA SER A 94 8.38 9.75 -2.15
C SER A 94 9.42 10.70 -2.78
N SER A 95 10.60 10.19 -3.12
CA SER A 95 11.66 10.98 -3.77
C SER A 95 11.22 11.53 -5.12
N ARG A 96 10.54 10.71 -5.93
CA ARG A 96 9.95 11.14 -7.22
C ARG A 96 8.90 12.23 -7.02
N THR A 97 8.04 12.07 -6.01
CA THR A 97 7.02 13.05 -5.66
C THR A 97 7.66 14.39 -5.31
N GLY A 98 8.60 14.39 -4.36
CA GLY A 98 9.27 15.63 -3.93
C GLY A 98 10.02 16.32 -5.07
N TRP A 99 10.73 15.58 -5.91
CA TRP A 99 11.44 16.15 -7.06
C TRP A 99 10.49 16.78 -8.08
N LEU A 100 9.39 16.08 -8.43
CA LEU A 100 8.39 16.59 -9.36
C LEU A 100 7.65 17.80 -8.79
N ASP A 101 7.31 17.77 -7.50
CA ASP A 101 6.63 18.87 -6.83
C ASP A 101 7.46 20.16 -6.87
N VAL A 102 8.76 20.06 -6.52
CA VAL A 102 9.67 21.21 -6.56
C VAL A 102 9.80 21.76 -7.98
N LEU A 103 9.97 20.90 -8.98
CA LEU A 103 10.05 21.34 -10.37
C LEU A 103 8.75 22.01 -10.83
N ALA A 104 7.59 21.45 -10.49
CA ALA A 104 6.29 21.98 -10.86
C ALA A 104 6.09 23.38 -10.27
N ILE A 105 6.43 23.54 -8.99
CA ILE A 105 6.32 24.82 -8.28
C ILE A 105 7.28 25.86 -8.89
N LEU A 106 8.54 25.50 -9.16
CA LEU A 106 9.51 26.42 -9.74
C LEU A 106 9.10 26.88 -11.15
N ILE A 107 8.63 25.95 -12.00
CA ILE A 107 8.16 26.28 -13.34
C ILE A 107 6.92 27.17 -13.27
N GLY A 108 5.91 26.79 -12.50
CA GLY A 108 4.69 27.57 -12.41
C GLY A 108 4.89 28.94 -11.77
N LEU A 109 5.75 29.06 -10.75
CA LEU A 109 6.14 30.37 -10.21
C LEU A 109 6.87 31.22 -11.27
N GLY A 110 7.76 30.62 -12.07
CA GLY A 110 8.44 31.31 -13.17
C GLY A 110 7.46 31.84 -14.22
N ILE A 111 6.46 31.04 -14.57
CA ILE A 111 5.39 31.43 -15.51
C ILE A 111 4.55 32.56 -14.91
N ILE A 112 4.08 32.42 -13.67
CA ILE A 112 3.30 33.46 -12.97
C ILE A 112 4.10 34.77 -12.89
N TYR A 113 5.36 34.69 -12.50
CA TYR A 113 6.26 35.84 -12.44
C TYR A 113 6.37 36.55 -13.80
N TYR A 114 6.58 35.80 -14.89
CA TYR A 114 6.61 36.36 -16.24
C TYR A 114 5.32 37.09 -16.60
N TYR A 115 4.16 36.48 -16.33
CA TYR A 115 2.87 37.11 -16.60
C TYR A 115 2.62 38.36 -15.75
N ILE A 116 3.10 38.43 -14.51
CA ILE A 116 2.92 39.62 -13.67
C ILE A 116 3.82 40.78 -14.13
N LEU A 117 5.04 40.51 -14.59
CA LEU A 117 5.98 41.57 -14.97
C LEU A 117 5.87 42.03 -16.41
N PHE A 118 5.51 41.14 -17.33
CA PHE A 118 5.69 41.37 -18.77
C PHE A 118 4.43 41.14 -19.62
N ALA A 119 3.35 40.61 -19.05
CA ALA A 119 2.06 40.45 -19.72
C ALA A 119 1.02 41.42 -19.15
#